data_AF-A0A8B9MPI9-F1
#
_entry.id   AF-A0A8B9MPI9-F1
#
_cell.length_a   1.000
_cell.length_b   1.000
_cell.length_c   1.000
_cell.angle_alpha   90.00
_cell.angle_beta   90.00
_cell.angle_gamma   90.00
#
_symmetry.space_group_name_H-M   'P 1'
#
loop_
_entity.id
_entity.type
_entity.pdbx_description
1 polymer ?
#
loop_
_entity_poly.entity_id
_entity_poly.type
_entity_poly.pdbx_seq_one_letter_code
_entity_poly.pdbx_strand_id
1 'polypeptide(L)'
;MDNSICQVYEDEIRSLEEEIKLLAEKYEDGQQESTFFSDEEILMSIQSFQRESEGHESLSDLIAQLESLETDLSFLKKFTGIQFTSHFKKIVEKTTNRTVRKHRLSGNCYSLSFQLEFQLLEMQNKENVSAVVTDLGIIMESGEDSDMSKFVSSAEEHGNLLRFFRSLSSYAEWYEHRRSTFLHFKIALSARIMLGINSGPIWLSFLVSAALFRNQMSVVNLQIGEWLQPFAL
;
A
#
# COMPACT_ATOMS: atom_id res chain seq x y z
N MET A 1 -38.84 -10.56 -48.59
CA MET A 1 -38.26 -9.32 -48.00
C MET A 1 -37.40 -9.68 -46.78
N ASP A 2 -36.83 -10.89 -46.75
CA ASP A 2 -36.47 -11.54 -45.49
C ASP A 2 -34.96 -11.56 -45.24
N ASN A 3 -34.15 -11.41 -46.30
CA ASN A 3 -32.69 -11.45 -46.20
C ASN A 3 -32.12 -10.25 -45.40
N SER A 4 -32.76 -9.09 -45.47
CA SER A 4 -32.34 -7.88 -44.74
C SER A 4 -32.62 -7.97 -43.25
N ILE A 5 -33.68 -8.68 -42.84
CA ILE A 5 -34.05 -8.83 -41.44
C ILE A 5 -33.17 -9.90 -40.79
N CYS A 6 -32.90 -11.00 -41.50
CA CYS A 6 -31.95 -12.02 -41.04
C CYS A 6 -30.53 -11.47 -40.83
N GLN A 7 -30.06 -10.56 -41.70
CA GLN A 7 -28.75 -9.92 -41.53
C GLN A 7 -28.66 -9.03 -40.29
N VAL A 8 -29.72 -8.27 -39.98
CA VAL A 8 -29.75 -7.44 -38.77
C VAL A 8 -29.65 -8.30 -37.51
N TYR A 9 -30.34 -9.44 -37.49
CA TYR A 9 -30.24 -10.38 -36.36
C TYR A 9 -28.88 -11.07 -36.29
N GLU A 10 -28.26 -11.43 -37.42
CA GLU A 10 -26.91 -12.00 -37.40
C GLU A 10 -25.86 -11.00 -36.92
N ASP A 11 -25.98 -9.73 -37.28
CA ASP A 11 -25.08 -8.68 -36.81
C ASP A 11 -25.29 -8.39 -35.31
N GLU A 12 -26.54 -8.41 -34.83
CA GLU A 12 -26.87 -8.28 -33.41
C GLU A 12 -26.35 -9.46 -32.58
N ILE A 13 -26.50 -10.70 -33.08
CA ILE A 13 -25.92 -11.90 -32.45
C ILE A 13 -24.41 -11.76 -32.33
N ARG A 14 -23.73 -11.31 -33.40
CA ARG A 14 -22.27 -11.14 -33.38
C ARG A 14 -21.82 -10.06 -32.40
N SER A 15 -22.53 -8.94 -32.33
CA SER A 15 -22.27 -7.88 -31.35
C SER A 15 -22.42 -8.39 -29.92
N LEU A 16 -23.47 -9.17 -29.65
CA LEU A 16 -23.71 -9.75 -28.33
C LEU A 16 -22.67 -10.82 -27.97
N GLU A 17 -22.23 -11.63 -28.94
CA GLU A 17 -21.13 -12.59 -28.73
C GLU A 17 -19.81 -11.89 -28.38
N GLU A 18 -19.50 -10.77 -29.05
CA GLU A 18 -18.34 -9.94 -28.71
C GLU A 18 -18.46 -9.32 -27.32
N GLU A 19 -19.64 -8.81 -26.95
CA GLU A 19 -19.90 -8.26 -25.62
C GLU A 19 -19.80 -9.35 -24.53
N ILE A 20 -20.41 -10.52 -24.75
CA ILE A 20 -20.31 -11.66 -23.83
C ILE A 20 -18.86 -12.10 -23.67
N LYS A 21 -18.08 -12.14 -24.76
CA LYS A 21 -16.66 -12.47 -24.69
C LYS A 21 -15.89 -11.45 -23.85
N LEU A 22 -16.14 -10.16 -24.05
CA LEU A 22 -15.49 -9.07 -23.33
C LEU A 22 -15.91 -9.06 -21.85
N LEU A 23 -17.18 -9.32 -21.56
CA LEU A 23 -17.70 -9.47 -20.20
C LEU A 23 -17.16 -10.72 -19.52
N ALA A 24 -17.02 -11.84 -20.22
CA ALA A 24 -16.44 -13.08 -19.68
C ALA A 24 -14.95 -12.89 -19.36
N GLU A 25 -14.18 -12.23 -20.22
CA GLU A 25 -12.79 -11.87 -19.96
C GLU A 25 -12.67 -10.96 -18.73
N LYS A 26 -13.54 -9.93 -18.64
CA LYS A 26 -13.61 -9.04 -17.46
C LYS A 26 -14.05 -9.76 -16.19
N TYR A 27 -14.94 -10.75 -16.29
CA TYR A 27 -15.44 -11.53 -15.17
C TYR A 27 -14.41 -12.56 -14.68
N GLU A 28 -13.62 -13.16 -15.56
CA GLU A 28 -12.48 -14.02 -15.21
C GLU A 28 -11.37 -13.23 -14.50
N ASP A 29 -11.07 -12.02 -14.98
CA ASP A 29 -10.18 -11.11 -14.26
C ASP A 29 -10.75 -10.73 -12.88
N GLY A 30 -12.06 -10.52 -12.76
CA GLY A 30 -12.76 -10.22 -11.50
C GLY A 30 -12.96 -11.40 -10.54
N GLN A 31 -13.02 -12.65 -11.01
CA GLN A 31 -13.06 -13.84 -10.14
C GLN A 31 -11.68 -14.14 -9.54
N GLN A 32 -10.62 -13.88 -10.30
CA GLN A 32 -9.27 -13.92 -9.77
C GLN A 32 -9.05 -12.79 -8.74
N GLU A 33 -9.78 -11.67 -8.83
CA GLU A 33 -9.73 -10.57 -7.84
C GLU A 33 -10.19 -10.99 -6.42
N SER A 34 -10.95 -12.08 -6.27
CA SER A 34 -11.61 -12.45 -5.01
C SER A 34 -11.12 -13.74 -4.35
N THR A 35 -10.34 -14.59 -5.02
CA THR A 35 -9.90 -15.87 -4.43
C THR A 35 -8.62 -15.67 -3.64
N PHE A 36 -8.79 -15.29 -2.37
CA PHE A 36 -7.71 -15.07 -1.41
C PHE A 36 -6.74 -16.27 -1.30
N PHE A 37 -7.19 -17.48 -1.62
CA PHE A 37 -6.38 -18.68 -1.82
C PHE A 37 -7.15 -19.65 -2.72
N SER A 38 -6.47 -20.47 -3.54
CA SER A 38 -7.15 -21.61 -4.16
C SER A 38 -7.46 -22.66 -3.09
N ASP A 39 -8.52 -23.46 -3.27
CA ASP A 39 -8.87 -24.54 -2.32
C ASP A 39 -7.66 -25.45 -2.02
N GLU A 40 -6.82 -25.70 -3.03
CA GLU A 40 -5.56 -26.42 -2.89
C GLU A 40 -4.54 -25.72 -1.97
N GLU A 41 -4.42 -24.39 -2.01
CA GLU A 41 -3.51 -23.62 -1.16
C GLU A 41 -4.02 -23.55 0.28
N ILE A 42 -5.35 -23.49 0.46
CA ILE A 42 -6.01 -23.57 1.77
C ILE A 42 -5.75 -24.96 2.39
N LEU A 43 -5.98 -26.03 1.63
CA LEU A 43 -5.75 -27.40 2.08
C LEU A 43 -4.27 -27.67 2.39
N MET A 44 -3.36 -27.18 1.56
CA MET A 44 -1.92 -27.27 1.83
C MET A 44 -1.52 -26.52 3.10
N SER A 45 -2.10 -25.34 3.35
CA SER A 45 -1.85 -24.56 4.57
C SER A 45 -2.38 -25.29 5.80
N ILE A 46 -3.60 -25.83 5.74
CA ILE A 46 -4.18 -26.64 6.83
C ILE A 46 -3.31 -27.88 7.11
N GLN A 47 -2.82 -28.55 6.06
CA GLN A 47 -1.94 -29.71 6.21
C GLN A 47 -0.56 -29.35 6.77
N SER A 48 -0.01 -28.17 6.47
CA SER A 48 1.26 -27.73 7.08
C SER A 48 1.11 -27.48 8.57
N PHE A 49 0.01 -26.87 9.03
CA PHE A 49 -0.28 -26.69 10.45
C PHE A 49 -0.38 -28.05 11.18
N GLN A 50 -1.06 -29.02 10.57
CA GLN A 50 -1.18 -30.37 11.13
C GLN A 50 0.15 -31.16 11.18
N ARG A 51 1.11 -30.82 10.32
CA ARG A 51 2.39 -31.53 10.23
C ARG A 51 3.45 -30.96 11.19
N GLU A 52 3.32 -29.70 11.59
CA GLU A 52 4.15 -29.07 12.63
C GLU A 52 3.67 -29.43 14.05
N SER A 53 2.40 -29.81 14.21
CA SER A 53 1.84 -30.31 15.46
C SER A 53 1.99 -31.84 15.58
N GLU A 54 3.17 -32.35 15.96
CA GLU A 54 3.33 -33.78 16.33
C GLU A 54 2.58 -34.17 17.63
N GLY A 55 1.90 -33.22 18.27
CA GLY A 55 0.89 -33.47 19.30
C GLY A 55 -0.46 -32.95 18.81
N HIS A 56 -1.53 -33.71 19.05
CA HIS A 56 -2.91 -33.28 18.81
C HIS A 56 -3.14 -31.85 19.34
N GLU A 57 -3.11 -30.85 18.46
CA GLU A 57 -3.62 -29.52 18.79
C GLU A 57 -5.11 -29.68 19.02
N SER A 58 -5.54 -29.41 20.25
CA SER A 58 -6.96 -29.35 20.54
C SER A 58 -7.57 -28.15 19.83
N LEU A 59 -8.88 -28.20 19.57
CA LEU A 59 -9.62 -27.03 19.03
C LEU A 59 -9.36 -25.76 19.87
N SER A 60 -9.13 -25.92 21.18
CA SER A 60 -8.79 -24.84 22.09
C SER A 60 -7.42 -24.22 21.79
N ASP A 61 -6.43 -25.01 21.41
CA ASP A 61 -5.09 -24.54 21.07
C ASP A 61 -5.13 -23.74 19.77
N LEU A 62 -5.90 -24.21 18.78
CA LEU A 62 -6.08 -23.49 17.51
C LEU A 62 -6.79 -22.14 17.71
N ILE A 63 -7.80 -22.09 18.59
CA ILE A 63 -8.46 -20.83 18.95
C ILE A 63 -7.45 -19.88 19.62
N ALA A 64 -6.66 -20.37 20.57
CA ALA A 64 -5.64 -19.55 21.23
C ALA A 64 -4.57 -19.03 20.27
N GLN A 65 -4.15 -19.83 19.27
CA GLN A 65 -3.24 -19.37 18.22
C GLN A 65 -3.85 -18.30 17.33
N LEU A 66 -5.12 -18.44 16.97
CA LEU A 66 -5.83 -17.44 16.18
C LEU A 66 -5.95 -16.12 16.95
N GLU A 67 -6.32 -16.17 18.23
CA GLU A 67 -6.36 -14.99 19.10
C GLU A 67 -4.97 -14.35 19.22
N SER A 68 -3.91 -15.14 19.42
CA SER A 68 -2.53 -14.64 19.43
C SER A 68 -2.18 -13.92 18.12
N LEU A 69 -2.48 -14.53 16.98
CA LEU A 69 -2.19 -13.96 15.67
C LEU A 69 -2.96 -12.66 15.43
N GLU A 70 -4.22 -12.59 15.85
CA GLU A 70 -5.03 -11.37 15.79
C GLU A 70 -4.41 -10.27 16.66
N THR A 71 -3.95 -10.61 17.88
CA THR A 71 -3.26 -9.64 18.73
C THR A 71 -1.95 -9.14 18.11
N ASP A 72 -1.16 -10.02 17.50
CA ASP A 72 0.08 -9.65 16.82
C ASP A 72 -0.17 -8.75 15.60
N LEU A 73 -1.20 -9.04 14.80
CA LEU A 73 -1.61 -8.19 13.69
C LEU A 73 -2.11 -6.82 14.16
N SER A 74 -2.89 -6.79 15.24
CA SER A 74 -3.36 -5.54 15.83
C SER A 74 -2.19 -4.69 16.35
N PHE A 75 -1.20 -5.34 16.95
CA PHE A 75 0.03 -4.70 17.42
C PHE A 75 0.83 -4.17 16.23
N LEU A 76 1.05 -4.97 15.19
CA LEU A 76 1.82 -4.58 14.01
C LEU A 76 1.16 -3.42 13.27
N LYS A 77 -0.18 -3.43 13.16
CA LYS A 77 -0.95 -2.32 12.61
C LYS A 77 -0.73 -1.03 13.40
N LYS A 78 -0.79 -1.10 14.74
CA LYS A 78 -0.55 0.06 15.60
C LYS A 78 0.90 0.55 15.54
N PHE A 79 1.86 -0.38 15.45
CA PHE A 79 3.29 -0.10 15.45
C PHE A 79 3.77 0.52 14.14
N THR A 80 3.29 0.02 13.00
CA THR A 80 3.72 0.50 11.67
C THR A 80 2.79 1.54 11.07
N GLY A 81 1.56 1.62 11.58
CA GLY A 81 0.47 2.38 10.98
C GLY A 81 -0.07 1.78 9.67
N ILE A 82 0.46 0.64 9.23
CA ILE A 82 0.12 0.00 7.96
C ILE A 82 -1.10 -0.92 8.16
N GLN A 83 -2.08 -0.77 7.28
CA GLN A 83 -3.24 -1.64 7.18
C GLN A 83 -3.47 -2.00 5.72
N PHE A 84 -3.40 -3.29 5.41
CA PHE A 84 -3.82 -3.80 4.11
C PHE A 84 -5.35 -3.87 4.03
N THR A 85 -5.90 -3.40 2.92
CA THR A 85 -7.34 -3.41 2.62
C THR A 85 -7.68 -4.41 1.55
N SER A 86 -6.75 -4.69 0.63
CA SER A 86 -6.90 -5.77 -0.34
C SER A 86 -5.56 -6.40 -0.69
N HIS A 87 -5.63 -7.68 -1.04
CA HIS A 87 -4.53 -8.43 -1.61
C HIS A 87 -5.09 -9.28 -2.74
N PHE A 88 -4.49 -9.13 -3.91
CA PHE A 88 -4.78 -9.92 -5.09
C PHE A 88 -3.51 -10.65 -5.52
N LYS A 89 -3.70 -11.88 -6.01
CA LYS A 89 -2.64 -12.76 -6.46
C LYS A 89 -3.13 -13.53 -7.69
N LYS A 90 -2.36 -13.46 -8.78
CA LYS A 90 -2.60 -14.17 -10.03
C LYS A 90 -1.36 -14.92 -10.46
N ILE A 91 -1.47 -16.20 -10.76
CA ILE A 91 -0.37 -16.96 -11.37
C ILE A 91 -0.30 -16.55 -12.84
N VAL A 92 0.83 -16.01 -13.26
CA VAL A 92 1.07 -15.57 -14.65
C VAL A 92 1.75 -16.68 -15.45
N GLU A 93 2.71 -17.36 -14.83
CA GLU A 93 3.48 -18.42 -15.46
C GLU A 93 3.75 -19.51 -14.42
N LYS A 94 3.57 -20.77 -14.79
CA LYS A 94 3.97 -21.92 -13.97
C LYS A 94 4.63 -22.97 -14.85
N THR A 95 5.90 -23.20 -14.59
CA THR A 95 6.73 -24.26 -15.16
C THR A 95 7.12 -25.23 -14.04
N THR A 96 7.71 -26.37 -14.38
CA THR A 96 8.15 -27.41 -13.41
C THR A 96 8.96 -26.87 -12.23
N ASN A 97 9.83 -25.89 -12.46
CA ASN A 97 10.76 -25.35 -11.44
C ASN A 97 10.62 -23.84 -11.21
N ARG A 98 9.70 -23.17 -11.92
CA ARG A 98 9.57 -21.70 -11.94
C ARG A 98 8.11 -21.32 -11.86
N THR A 99 7.77 -20.42 -10.95
CA THR A 99 6.43 -19.82 -10.87
C THR A 99 6.56 -18.30 -10.84
N VAL A 100 5.80 -17.61 -11.67
CA VAL A 100 5.69 -16.15 -11.66
C VAL A 100 4.29 -15.80 -11.19
N ARG A 101 4.20 -15.03 -10.10
CA ARG A 101 2.93 -14.57 -9.50
C ARG A 101 2.85 -13.07 -9.56
N LYS A 102 1.79 -12.53 -10.15
CA LYS A 102 1.46 -11.11 -10.07
C LYS A 102 0.69 -10.86 -8.78
N HIS A 103 1.14 -9.89 -8.00
CA HIS A 103 0.54 -9.45 -6.77
C HIS A 103 0.07 -8.02 -6.90
N ARG A 104 -1.09 -7.71 -6.33
CA ARG A 104 -1.56 -6.34 -6.14
C ARG A 104 -2.00 -6.17 -4.69
N LEU A 105 -1.39 -5.23 -3.98
CA LEU A 105 -1.68 -4.91 -2.59
C LEU A 105 -2.27 -3.51 -2.53
N SER A 106 -3.32 -3.30 -1.75
CA SER A 106 -3.78 -1.95 -1.40
C SER A 106 -3.88 -1.81 0.10
N GLY A 107 -3.67 -0.60 0.59
CA GLY A 107 -3.75 -0.32 2.01
C GLY A 107 -3.60 1.15 2.33
N ASN A 108 -3.59 1.42 3.63
CA ASN A 108 -3.32 2.73 4.16
C ASN A 108 -2.17 2.66 5.16
N CYS A 109 -1.35 3.69 5.21
CA CYS A 109 -0.39 3.97 6.26
C CYS A 109 -0.81 5.28 6.93
N TYR A 110 -1.41 5.21 8.12
CA TYR A 110 -2.12 6.33 8.73
C TYR A 110 -3.16 6.93 7.77
N SER A 111 -3.07 8.22 7.40
CA SER A 111 -3.97 8.83 6.40
C SER A 111 -3.49 8.70 4.95
N LEU A 112 -2.33 8.10 4.69
CA LEU A 112 -1.81 7.95 3.33
C LEU A 112 -2.27 6.62 2.73
N SER A 113 -2.97 6.67 1.60
CA SER A 113 -3.32 5.48 0.85
C SER A 113 -2.17 5.06 -0.07
N PHE A 114 -2.04 3.76 -0.28
CA PHE A 114 -1.06 3.19 -1.19
C PHE A 114 -1.63 1.98 -1.93
N GLN A 115 -1.12 1.73 -3.13
CA GLN A 115 -1.32 0.51 -3.87
C GLN A 115 0.02 0.07 -4.46
N LEU A 116 0.33 -1.21 -4.38
CA LEU A 116 1.51 -1.82 -5.01
C LEU A 116 1.05 -2.86 -6.01
N GLU A 117 1.76 -2.97 -7.12
CA GLU A 117 1.66 -4.06 -8.08
C GLU A 117 3.07 -4.60 -8.31
N PHE A 118 3.29 -5.90 -8.19
CA PHE A 118 4.61 -6.49 -8.43
C PHE A 118 4.48 -7.94 -8.88
N GLN A 119 5.54 -8.46 -9.47
CA GLN A 119 5.69 -9.87 -9.77
C GLN A 119 6.63 -10.53 -8.76
N LEU A 120 6.29 -11.74 -8.34
CA LEU A 120 7.11 -12.59 -7.50
C LEU A 120 7.56 -13.78 -8.35
N LEU A 121 8.86 -13.80 -8.65
CA LEU A 121 9.52 -14.89 -9.35
C LEU A 121 10.04 -15.90 -8.32
N GLU A 122 9.37 -17.03 -8.23
CA GLU A 122 9.75 -18.15 -7.38
C GLU A 122 10.45 -19.21 -8.23
N MET A 123 11.68 -19.59 -7.84
CA MET A 123 12.40 -20.73 -8.40
C MET A 123 12.53 -21.81 -7.32
N GLN A 124 12.07 -23.01 -7.64
CA GLN A 124 12.35 -24.20 -6.84
C GLN A 124 13.55 -24.92 -7.43
N ASN A 125 14.59 -25.07 -6.64
CA ASN A 125 15.66 -26.02 -6.86
C ASN A 125 15.55 -27.14 -5.82
N LYS A 126 16.15 -28.31 -6.08
CA LYS A 126 16.01 -29.50 -5.22
C LYS A 126 16.34 -29.29 -3.74
N GLU A 127 17.12 -28.26 -3.43
CA GLU A 127 17.59 -27.94 -2.07
C GLU A 127 17.09 -26.58 -1.56
N ASN A 128 16.73 -25.64 -2.44
CA ASN A 128 16.44 -24.24 -2.06
C ASN A 128 15.22 -23.69 -2.83
N VAL A 129 14.41 -22.89 -2.14
CA VAL A 129 13.38 -22.05 -2.76
C VAL A 129 13.87 -20.61 -2.74
N SER A 130 14.02 -19.98 -3.92
CA SER A 130 14.37 -18.56 -4.02
C SER A 130 13.20 -17.77 -4.57
N ALA A 131 12.88 -16.63 -3.95
CA ALA A 131 11.85 -15.72 -4.41
C ALA A 131 12.44 -14.32 -4.61
N VAL A 132 12.15 -13.69 -5.74
CA VAL A 132 12.61 -12.34 -6.10
C VAL A 132 11.43 -11.50 -6.54
N VAL A 133 11.33 -10.28 -6.02
CA VAL A 133 10.35 -9.29 -6.48
C VAL A 133 10.86 -8.63 -7.75
N THR A 134 10.04 -8.61 -8.79
CA THR A 134 10.29 -7.96 -10.08
C THR A 134 9.11 -7.07 -10.46
N ASP A 135 9.31 -6.14 -11.39
CA ASP A 135 8.26 -5.27 -11.94
C ASP A 135 7.40 -4.58 -10.88
N LEU A 136 8.05 -4.00 -9.86
CA LEU A 136 7.38 -3.28 -8.78
C LEU A 136 6.89 -1.91 -9.28
N GLY A 137 5.57 -1.72 -9.29
CA GLY A 137 4.89 -0.44 -9.45
C GLY A 137 4.18 -0.04 -8.16
N ILE A 138 4.22 1.25 -7.85
CA ILE A 138 3.67 1.83 -6.63
C ILE A 138 2.82 3.03 -7.00
N ILE A 139 1.55 3.00 -6.61
CA ILE A 139 0.60 4.07 -6.82
C ILE A 139 0.27 4.69 -5.46
N MET A 140 0.59 5.97 -5.31
CA MET A 140 0.34 6.76 -4.12
C MET A 140 -0.10 8.16 -4.51
N GLU A 141 -0.94 8.78 -3.69
CA GLU A 141 -1.30 10.19 -3.86
C GLU A 141 -0.09 11.06 -3.49
N SER A 142 0.76 11.34 -4.48
CA SER A 142 1.90 12.24 -4.38
C SER A 142 1.73 13.34 -5.43
N GLY A 143 1.93 14.60 -5.03
CA GLY A 143 1.96 15.69 -6.00
C GLY A 143 3.12 15.49 -6.98
N GLU A 144 2.91 15.88 -8.24
CA GLU A 144 3.95 15.93 -9.26
C GLU A 144 5.17 16.72 -8.71
N ASP A 145 6.37 16.14 -8.84
CA ASP A 145 7.65 16.65 -8.31
C ASP A 145 7.85 16.75 -6.77
N SER A 146 7.06 16.02 -5.98
CA SER A 146 7.32 15.91 -4.53
C SER A 146 8.50 14.98 -4.17
N ASP A 147 9.13 15.16 -3.01
CA ASP A 147 10.13 14.21 -2.50
C ASP A 147 9.57 12.79 -2.33
N MET A 148 8.24 12.67 -2.15
CA MET A 148 7.53 11.39 -2.14
C MET A 148 7.57 10.71 -3.51
N SER A 149 7.39 11.42 -4.62
CA SER A 149 7.44 10.81 -5.95
C SER A 149 8.85 10.30 -6.28
N LYS A 150 9.91 11.03 -5.90
CA LYS A 150 11.30 10.57 -6.01
C LYS A 150 11.56 9.30 -5.20
N PHE A 151 11.04 9.25 -3.97
CA PHE A 151 11.12 8.06 -3.13
C PHE A 151 10.41 6.87 -3.76
N VAL A 152 9.21 7.07 -4.29
CA VAL A 152 8.43 6.03 -4.98
C VAL A 152 9.20 5.49 -6.18
N SER A 153 9.67 6.34 -7.10
CA SER A 153 10.44 5.90 -8.27
C SER A 153 11.72 5.16 -7.89
N SER A 154 12.41 5.60 -6.84
CA SER A 154 13.59 4.88 -6.32
C SER A 154 13.21 3.50 -5.75
N ALA A 155 12.08 3.39 -5.05
CA ALA A 155 11.62 2.11 -4.52
C ALA A 155 11.23 1.13 -5.64
N GLU A 156 10.56 1.62 -6.69
CA GLU A 156 10.21 0.86 -7.89
C GLU A 156 11.46 0.32 -8.60
N GLU A 157 12.49 1.16 -8.80
CA GLU A 157 13.75 0.77 -9.44
C GLU A 157 14.49 -0.35 -8.69
N HIS A 158 14.51 -0.28 -7.35
CA HIS A 158 15.25 -1.25 -6.53
C HIS A 158 14.44 -2.50 -6.18
N GLY A 159 13.12 -2.50 -6.38
CA GLY A 159 12.23 -3.62 -6.06
C GLY A 159 12.19 -4.02 -4.58
N ASN A 160 12.67 -3.17 -3.65
CA ASN A 160 12.83 -3.51 -2.24
C ASN A 160 11.61 -3.09 -1.40
N LEU A 161 10.65 -4.02 -1.28
CA LEU A 161 9.43 -3.82 -0.48
C LEU A 161 9.69 -3.49 1.00
N LEU A 162 10.69 -4.13 1.62
CA LEU A 162 11.01 -3.88 3.03
C LEU A 162 11.45 -2.43 3.25
N ARG A 163 12.33 -1.93 2.38
CA ARG A 163 12.79 -0.54 2.42
C ARG A 163 11.62 0.41 2.19
N PHE A 164 10.76 0.10 1.21
CA PHE A 164 9.56 0.88 0.94
C PHE A 164 8.67 1.01 2.19
N PHE A 165 8.23 -0.10 2.79
CA PHE A 165 7.33 -0.06 3.94
C PHE A 165 7.93 0.62 5.17
N ARG A 166 9.23 0.42 5.43
CA ARG A 166 9.92 1.11 6.52
C ARG A 166 9.94 2.62 6.31
N SER A 167 10.33 3.07 5.12
CA SER A 167 10.37 4.50 4.79
C SER A 167 8.98 5.13 4.76
N LEU A 168 7.98 4.42 4.22
CA LEU A 168 6.58 4.86 4.22
C LEU A 168 6.04 5.03 5.63
N SER A 169 6.26 4.03 6.51
CA SER A 169 5.81 4.07 7.90
C SER A 169 6.36 5.30 8.63
N SER A 170 7.68 5.54 8.54
CA SER A 170 8.29 6.72 9.14
C SER A 170 7.80 8.03 8.53
N TYR A 171 7.67 8.10 7.19
CA TYR A 171 7.16 9.31 6.54
C TYR A 171 5.74 9.64 6.99
N ALA A 172 4.86 8.64 7.01
CA ALA A 172 3.45 8.80 7.34
C ALA A 172 3.25 9.22 8.81
N GLU A 173 4.04 8.67 9.73
CA GLU A 173 4.04 9.09 11.13
C GLU A 173 4.40 10.59 11.27
N TRP A 174 5.49 11.02 10.64
CA TRP A 174 5.87 12.43 10.65
C TRP A 174 4.87 13.33 9.92
N TYR A 175 4.25 12.83 8.86
CA TYR A 175 3.20 13.54 8.15
C TYR A 175 2.00 13.83 9.06
N GLU A 176 1.55 12.85 9.85
CA GLU A 176 0.48 13.05 10.84
C GLU A 176 0.85 14.06 11.93
N HIS A 177 2.06 13.98 12.47
CA HIS A 177 2.53 14.94 13.47
C HIS A 177 2.48 16.37 12.92
N ARG A 178 3.01 16.60 11.71
CA ARG A 178 2.97 17.91 11.05
C ARG A 178 1.54 18.37 10.80
N ARG A 179 0.68 17.49 10.29
CA ARG A 179 -0.74 17.78 10.02
C ARG A 179 -1.48 18.19 11.30
N SER A 180 -1.28 17.45 12.38
CA SER A 180 -1.86 17.72 13.69
C SER A 180 -1.39 19.06 14.26
N THR A 181 -0.09 19.33 14.22
CA THR A 181 0.48 20.62 14.65
C THR A 181 -0.07 21.79 13.85
N PHE A 182 -0.14 21.66 12.52
CA PHE A 182 -0.71 22.69 11.66
C PHE A 182 -2.18 22.97 11.98
N LEU A 183 -2.98 21.91 12.16
CA LEU A 183 -4.39 22.04 12.51
C LEU A 183 -4.58 22.73 13.88
N HIS A 184 -3.76 22.37 14.87
CA HIS A 184 -3.77 23.01 16.18
C HIS A 184 -3.55 24.52 16.08
N PHE A 185 -2.53 24.95 15.33
CA PHE A 185 -2.26 26.38 15.13
C PHE A 185 -3.37 27.09 14.35
N LYS A 186 -3.94 26.45 13.33
CA LYS A 186 -5.06 27.01 12.57
C LYS A 186 -6.28 27.27 13.46
N ILE A 187 -6.62 26.32 14.35
CA ILE A 187 -7.73 26.45 15.30
C ILE A 187 -7.43 27.49 16.39
N ALA A 188 -6.21 27.47 16.94
CA ALA A 188 -5.81 28.44 17.96
C ALA A 188 -5.85 29.88 17.42
N LEU A 189 -5.41 30.09 16.18
CA LEU A 189 -5.47 31.39 15.52
C LEU A 189 -6.92 31.81 15.23
N SER A 190 -7.75 30.91 14.70
CA SER A 190 -9.16 31.24 14.40
C SER A 190 -9.97 31.57 15.65
N ALA A 191 -9.78 30.83 16.74
CA ALA A 191 -10.41 31.12 18.04
C ALA A 191 -9.97 32.49 18.58
N ARG A 192 -8.69 32.83 18.42
CA ARG A 192 -8.12 34.08 18.95
C ARG A 192 -8.50 35.31 18.13
N ILE A 193 -8.67 35.17 16.81
CA ILE A 193 -9.27 36.18 15.94
C ILE A 193 -10.74 36.40 16.33
N MET A 194 -11.50 35.33 16.56
CA MET A 194 -12.90 35.44 17.01
C MET A 194 -13.05 36.12 18.38
N LEU A 195 -12.07 35.97 19.28
CA LEU A 195 -12.05 36.61 20.60
C LEU A 195 -11.51 38.06 20.59
N GLY A 196 -11.15 38.62 19.42
CA GLY A 196 -10.72 40.02 19.30
C GLY A 196 -9.40 40.36 20.01
N ILE A 197 -8.57 39.35 20.33
CA ILE A 197 -7.31 39.55 21.06
C ILE A 197 -6.22 40.04 20.10
N ASN A 198 -6.10 41.36 19.95
CA ASN A 198 -5.08 42.00 19.13
C ASN A 198 -3.71 41.91 19.85
N SER A 199 -2.77 41.10 19.36
CA SER A 199 -1.45 40.99 20.00
C SER A 199 -0.31 40.60 19.06
N GLY A 200 0.56 41.57 18.75
CA GLY A 200 2.01 41.40 18.61
C GLY A 200 2.57 40.35 17.61
N PRO A 201 3.88 40.03 17.67
CA PRO A 201 4.68 39.47 16.58
C PRO A 201 4.50 37.95 16.41
N ILE A 202 3.26 37.45 16.49
CA ILE A 202 2.91 36.03 16.27
C ILE A 202 2.93 35.68 14.77
N TRP A 203 2.95 36.69 13.89
CA TRP A 203 3.21 36.53 12.46
C TRP A 203 4.55 35.82 12.19
N LEU A 204 5.56 36.04 13.04
CA LEU A 204 6.85 35.36 12.94
C LEU A 204 6.76 33.87 13.27
N SER A 205 6.00 33.46 14.28
CA SER A 205 5.84 32.02 14.57
C SER A 205 5.02 31.32 13.49
N PHE A 206 4.03 31.99 12.91
CA PHE A 206 3.27 31.47 11.77
C PHE A 206 4.13 31.38 10.50
N LEU A 207 4.96 32.38 10.21
CA LEU A 207 5.93 32.35 9.11
C LEU A 207 6.98 31.26 9.33
N VAL A 208 7.46 31.06 10.55
CA VAL A 208 8.41 29.98 10.88
C VAL A 208 7.77 28.61 10.70
N SER A 209 6.55 28.39 11.18
CA SER A 209 5.83 27.12 10.98
C SER A 209 5.45 26.87 9.51
N ALA A 210 5.02 27.92 8.78
CA ALA A 210 4.73 27.83 7.35
C ALA A 210 6.00 27.64 6.50
N ALA A 211 7.12 28.26 6.89
CA ALA A 211 8.42 28.06 6.26
C ALA A 211 8.97 26.67 6.57
N LEU A 212 8.82 26.13 7.78
CA LEU A 212 9.13 24.72 8.10
C LEU A 212 8.27 23.75 7.28
N PHE A 213 6.99 24.08 7.05
CA PHE A 213 6.10 23.29 6.21
C PHE A 213 6.52 23.33 4.73
N ARG A 214 7.01 24.47 4.23
CA ARG A 214 7.44 24.66 2.83
C ARG A 214 8.88 24.15 2.56
N ASN A 215 9.83 24.32 3.48
CA ASN A 215 11.23 23.91 3.29
C ASN A 215 11.47 22.40 3.47
N GLN A 216 10.56 21.64 4.10
CA GLN A 216 10.71 20.18 4.19
C GLN A 216 10.12 19.40 3.01
N MET A 217 9.60 20.08 1.99
CA MET A 217 9.21 19.44 0.71
C MET A 217 10.40 19.33 -0.27
N SER A 218 11.62 19.73 0.15
CA SER A 218 12.84 19.63 -0.67
C SER A 218 14.11 19.27 0.13
N VAL A 219 14.02 18.89 1.40
CA VAL A 219 15.21 18.68 2.26
C VAL A 219 15.09 17.37 3.01
N VAL A 220 15.25 16.27 2.28
CA VAL A 220 15.96 15.11 2.81
C VAL A 220 17.44 15.33 2.47
N ASN A 221 18.26 15.53 3.49
CA ASN A 221 19.67 15.96 3.50
C ASN A 221 19.90 17.48 3.53
N LEU A 222 20.14 18.03 4.73
CA LEU A 222 21.43 18.66 5.03
C LEU A 222 21.57 18.95 6.55
N GLN A 223 22.72 18.55 7.07
CA GLN A 223 23.43 19.00 8.28
C GLN A 223 22.66 19.86 9.31
N ILE A 224 22.43 19.26 10.48
CA ILE A 224 22.22 19.98 11.73
C ILE A 224 23.57 20.59 12.13
N GLY A 225 23.75 21.89 11.90
CA GLY A 225 24.88 22.63 12.44
C GLY A 225 25.26 23.83 11.59
N GLU A 226 24.56 24.95 11.79
CA GLU A 226 25.11 26.32 11.56
C GLU A 226 24.09 27.44 11.88
N TRP A 227 23.30 27.29 12.95
CA TRP A 227 22.48 28.40 13.47
C TRP A 227 22.73 28.61 14.96
N LEU A 228 24.00 28.78 15.32
CA LEU A 228 24.40 29.44 16.56
C LEU A 228 25.48 30.48 16.22
N GLN A 229 25.05 31.74 16.23
CA GLN A 229 25.81 32.99 16.43
C GLN A 229 26.63 33.54 15.23
N PRO A 230 26.79 34.88 15.11
CA PRO A 230 26.52 35.90 16.14
C PRO A 230 25.71 37.14 15.67
N PHE A 231 24.74 37.55 16.49
CA PHE A 231 24.54 38.96 16.79
C PHE A 231 25.55 39.31 17.89
N ALA A 232 26.74 39.74 17.48
CA ALA A 232 27.76 40.34 18.33
C ALA A 232 28.36 41.53 17.58
N LEU A 233 27.64 42.66 17.59
CA LEU A 233 28.04 43.96 18.14
C LEU A 233 26.92 44.98 17.88
#